data_AF-A0A3B9VY69-F1
#
_entry.id   AF-A0A3B9VY69-F1
#
_cell.length_a   1.000
_cell.length_b   1.000
_cell.length_c   1.000
_cell.angle_alpha   90.00
_cell.angle_beta   90.00
_cell.angle_gamma   90.00
#
_symmetry.space_group_name_H-M   'P 1'
#
loop_
_entity.id
_entity.type
_entity.pdbx_description
1 polymer ?
#
loop_
_entity_poly.entity_id
_entity_poly.type
_entity_poly.pdbx_seq_one_letter_code
_entity_poly.pdbx_strand_id
1 'polypeptide(L)'
;MLPAPAQRQDPAPFLPLSDKDSAISTDAFFATLTRIRNVILPAAARSWLNTPRGLLAGFILVHLGFLIFAALLSLRGEAFSDTFIYRDWARAGFNEANLSGGPSPWVYPILALIPMALAGLAGPGPFFFLWVLMTTILNGWALTKLTERGRKQEAIPAAWWWLVFTLLMGWLGFARVDGLTAPIVLVALAYGVGRPFIASVLLAAATWVKVWPAAVMLALFAVVKNRLLVVLAGVATSAVVVALAAAVGGVSKLLNFLTQQGDRGMQLEATFTTPWLWLSVLNAGGSRMYMNTDINSMQVDGPGTAVMSVLMQPLLILAAL
;
A
#
# COMPACT_ATOMS: atom_id res chain seq x y z
N MET A 1 62.01 -39.89 51.00
CA MET A 1 60.55 -40.06 51.10
C MET A 1 59.90 -38.80 50.55
N LEU A 2 59.27 -38.89 49.38
CA LEU A 2 58.62 -37.80 48.67
C LEU A 2 57.23 -37.53 49.27
N PRO A 3 56.73 -36.28 49.30
CA PRO A 3 55.42 -35.96 49.84
C PRO A 3 54.29 -36.30 48.84
N ALA A 4 53.14 -36.75 49.35
CA ALA A 4 51.95 -37.10 48.57
C ALA A 4 51.19 -35.84 48.08
N PRO A 5 50.50 -35.90 46.92
CA PRO A 5 49.89 -34.73 46.27
C PRO A 5 48.50 -34.38 46.81
N ALA A 6 48.15 -33.09 46.70
CA ALA A 6 46.88 -32.50 47.12
C ALA A 6 45.66 -32.99 46.30
N GLN A 7 44.54 -33.24 46.99
CA GLN A 7 43.26 -33.61 46.39
C GLN A 7 42.65 -32.43 45.60
N ARG A 8 42.34 -32.64 44.32
CA ARG A 8 41.49 -31.75 43.51
C ARG A 8 40.02 -32.02 43.86
N GLN A 9 39.25 -30.97 44.14
CA GLN A 9 37.79 -31.02 44.10
C GLN A 9 37.34 -30.78 42.66
N ASP A 10 36.59 -31.72 42.09
CA ASP A 10 35.94 -31.55 40.80
C ASP A 10 34.67 -30.69 40.97
N PRO A 11 34.43 -29.68 40.11
CA PRO A 11 33.16 -28.96 40.09
C PRO A 11 32.05 -29.85 39.49
N ALA A 12 30.88 -29.81 40.11
CA ALA A 12 29.69 -30.55 39.69
C ALA A 12 29.31 -30.27 38.23
N PRO A 13 28.75 -31.25 37.49
CA PRO A 13 28.37 -31.05 36.10
C PRO A 13 27.22 -30.03 35.99
N PHE A 14 27.44 -29.01 35.17
CA PHE A 14 26.42 -28.09 34.71
C PHE A 14 25.33 -28.89 33.98
N LEU A 15 24.16 -29.06 34.60
CA LEU A 15 22.95 -29.47 33.90
C LEU A 15 22.50 -28.27 33.04
N PRO A 16 22.36 -28.41 31.71
CA PRO A 16 21.76 -27.35 30.93
C PRO A 16 20.30 -27.21 31.38
N LEU A 17 19.94 -25.99 31.79
CA LEU A 17 18.57 -25.60 32.03
C LEU A 17 17.77 -25.90 30.76
N SER A 18 16.79 -26.79 30.88
CA SER A 18 15.73 -26.98 29.90
C SER A 18 14.98 -25.66 29.76
N ASP A 19 15.34 -24.85 28.77
CA ASP A 19 14.57 -23.66 28.43
C ASP A 19 13.19 -24.11 27.94
N LYS A 20 12.23 -23.90 28.83
CA LYS A 20 10.82 -23.78 28.53
C LYS A 20 10.63 -22.53 27.65
N ASP A 21 10.76 -22.70 26.35
CA ASP A 21 10.14 -21.77 25.41
C ASP A 21 8.85 -22.40 24.88
N SER A 22 7.76 -22.18 25.62
CA SER A 22 6.38 -22.40 25.16
C SER A 22 5.92 -21.33 24.15
N ALA A 23 6.82 -20.45 23.70
CA ALA A 23 6.60 -19.62 22.54
C ALA A 23 6.81 -20.47 21.30
N ILE A 24 5.81 -20.57 20.42
CA ILE A 24 5.98 -21.15 19.10
C ILE A 24 7.10 -20.34 18.42
N SER A 25 8.29 -20.93 18.30
CA SER A 25 9.37 -20.25 17.60
C SER A 25 8.93 -19.98 16.16
N THR A 26 9.33 -18.84 15.61
CA THR A 26 9.02 -18.44 14.22
C THR A 26 9.32 -19.58 13.24
N ASP A 27 10.40 -20.32 13.49
CA ASP A 27 10.80 -21.49 12.70
C ASP A 27 9.80 -22.64 12.83
N ALA A 28 9.31 -22.94 14.04
CA ALA A 28 8.29 -23.97 14.25
C ALA A 28 6.95 -23.62 13.57
N PHE A 29 6.57 -22.33 13.59
CA PHE A 29 5.38 -21.85 12.89
C PHE A 29 5.50 -22.03 11.38
N PHE A 30 6.59 -21.55 10.75
CA PHE A 30 6.80 -21.69 9.32
C PHE A 30 7.00 -23.15 8.87
N ALA A 31 7.64 -23.98 9.70
CA ALA A 31 7.75 -25.42 9.46
C ALA A 31 6.36 -26.09 9.45
N THR A 32 5.47 -25.68 10.36
CA THR A 32 4.09 -26.17 10.42
C THR A 32 3.30 -25.77 9.17
N LEU A 33 3.36 -24.50 8.76
CA LEU A 33 2.72 -24.03 7.52
C LEU A 33 3.24 -24.77 6.28
N THR A 34 4.55 -25.02 6.22
CA THR A 34 5.18 -25.77 5.14
C THR A 34 4.67 -27.21 5.09
N ARG A 35 4.50 -27.85 6.25
CA ARG A 35 3.94 -29.20 6.36
C ARG A 35 2.49 -29.24 5.89
N ILE A 36 1.65 -28.31 6.34
CA ILE A 36 0.25 -28.19 5.91
C ILE A 36 0.16 -28.03 4.38
N ARG A 37 0.94 -27.10 3.81
CA ARG A 37 1.02 -26.89 2.36
C ARG A 37 1.40 -28.18 1.62
N ASN A 38 2.36 -28.95 2.13
CA ASN A 38 2.83 -30.17 1.50
C ASN A 38 1.79 -31.31 1.51
N VAL A 39 0.87 -31.29 2.49
CA VAL A 39 -0.27 -32.22 2.56
C VAL A 39 -1.37 -31.82 1.58
N ILE A 40 -1.68 -30.53 1.47
CA ILE A 40 -2.76 -30.02 0.63
C ILE A 40 -2.37 -30.03 -0.87
N LEU A 41 -1.13 -29.67 -1.20
CA LEU A 41 -0.67 -29.54 -2.58
C LEU A 41 0.25 -30.69 -2.99
N PRO A 42 -0.11 -31.48 -4.02
CA PRO A 42 0.78 -32.48 -4.59
C PRO A 42 2.13 -31.90 -5.01
N ALA A 43 3.19 -32.71 -4.97
CA ALA A 43 4.55 -32.27 -5.31
C ALA A 43 4.63 -31.67 -6.74
N ALA A 44 3.93 -32.29 -7.70
CA ALA A 44 3.86 -31.81 -9.08
C ALA A 44 3.19 -30.42 -9.20
N ALA A 45 2.14 -30.16 -8.39
CA ALA A 45 1.51 -28.85 -8.35
C ALA A 45 2.44 -27.80 -7.74
N ARG A 46 3.15 -28.14 -6.65
CA ARG A 46 4.14 -27.26 -6.03
C ARG A 46 5.30 -26.91 -6.97
N SER A 47 5.83 -27.90 -7.69
CA SER A 47 6.89 -27.66 -8.67
C SER A 47 6.40 -26.78 -9.81
N TRP A 48 5.18 -27.01 -10.31
CA TRP A 48 4.62 -26.21 -11.39
C TRP A 48 4.32 -24.76 -10.96
N LEU A 49 3.76 -24.55 -9.77
CA LEU A 49 3.50 -23.21 -9.22
C LEU A 49 4.80 -22.40 -9.06
N ASN A 50 5.91 -23.07 -8.76
CA ASN A 50 7.24 -22.45 -8.71
C ASN A 50 7.90 -22.29 -10.10
N THR A 51 7.12 -22.29 -11.19
CA THR A 51 7.60 -21.95 -12.53
C THR A 51 7.03 -20.63 -13.02
N PRO A 52 7.67 -19.96 -14.01
CA PRO A 52 7.12 -18.75 -14.63
C PRO A 52 5.74 -18.97 -15.25
N ARG A 53 5.47 -20.17 -15.77
CA ARG A 53 4.17 -20.53 -16.35
C ARG A 53 3.09 -20.66 -15.27
N GLY A 54 3.43 -21.29 -14.14
CA GLY A 54 2.53 -21.38 -12.99
C GLY A 54 2.18 -19.99 -12.44
N LEU A 55 3.19 -19.13 -12.28
CA LEU A 55 2.98 -17.75 -11.85
C LEU A 55 2.11 -16.95 -12.84
N LEU A 56 2.37 -17.06 -14.14
CA LEU A 56 1.57 -16.41 -15.17
C LEU A 56 0.11 -16.89 -15.15
N ALA A 57 -0.12 -18.17 -14.99
CA ALA A 57 -1.47 -18.72 -14.88
C ALA A 57 -2.20 -18.17 -13.64
N GLY A 58 -1.53 -18.09 -12.49
CA GLY A 58 -2.06 -17.44 -11.30
C GLY A 58 -2.38 -15.96 -11.50
N PHE A 59 -1.45 -15.23 -12.12
CA PHE A 59 -1.65 -13.82 -12.46
C PHE A 59 -2.89 -13.63 -13.36
N ILE A 60 -3.02 -14.41 -14.42
CA ILE A 60 -4.16 -14.35 -15.34
C ILE A 60 -5.45 -14.68 -14.58
N LEU A 61 -5.49 -15.76 -13.80
CA LEU A 61 -6.70 -16.18 -13.09
C LEU A 61 -7.19 -15.10 -12.12
N VAL A 62 -6.30 -14.52 -11.32
CA VAL A 62 -6.64 -13.46 -10.36
C VAL A 62 -7.16 -12.23 -11.08
N HIS A 63 -6.41 -11.69 -12.04
CA HIS A 63 -6.75 -10.42 -12.67
C HIS A 63 -7.92 -10.54 -13.66
N LEU A 64 -8.08 -11.68 -14.31
CA LEU A 64 -9.24 -11.92 -15.18
C LEU A 64 -10.53 -11.89 -14.38
N GLY A 65 -10.54 -12.43 -13.15
CA GLY A 65 -11.71 -12.32 -12.25
C GLY A 65 -12.09 -10.86 -11.96
N PHE A 66 -11.11 -10.03 -11.60
CA PHE A 66 -11.33 -8.60 -11.37
C PHE A 66 -11.77 -7.86 -12.64
N LEU A 67 -11.15 -8.17 -13.78
CA LEU A 67 -11.49 -7.56 -15.08
C LEU A 67 -12.90 -7.94 -15.55
N ILE A 68 -13.31 -9.20 -15.39
CA ILE A 68 -14.67 -9.65 -15.74
C ILE A 68 -15.70 -8.90 -14.90
N PHE A 69 -15.50 -8.83 -13.58
CA PHE A 69 -16.42 -8.08 -12.72
C PHE A 69 -16.46 -6.59 -13.09
N ALA A 70 -15.29 -5.98 -13.35
CA ALA A 70 -15.22 -4.58 -13.76
C ALA A 70 -15.93 -4.35 -15.09
N ALA A 71 -15.79 -5.26 -16.05
CA ALA A 71 -16.52 -5.21 -17.32
C ALA A 71 -18.04 -5.31 -17.10
N LEU A 72 -18.52 -6.22 -16.25
CA LEU A 72 -19.95 -6.37 -15.95
C LEU A 72 -20.58 -5.12 -15.31
N LEU A 73 -19.84 -4.39 -14.48
CA LEU A 73 -20.28 -3.10 -13.95
C LEU A 73 -20.20 -1.99 -15.01
N SER A 74 -19.09 -1.90 -15.74
CA SER A 74 -18.90 -0.89 -16.79
C SER A 74 -19.92 -1.02 -17.92
N LEU A 75 -20.35 -2.23 -18.27
CA LEU A 75 -21.42 -2.46 -19.26
C LEU A 75 -22.78 -1.89 -18.81
N ARG A 76 -22.99 -1.71 -17.50
CA ARG A 76 -24.15 -1.03 -16.91
C ARG A 76 -23.92 0.46 -16.69
N GLY A 77 -22.75 0.99 -17.08
CA GLY A 77 -22.35 2.36 -16.80
C GLY A 77 -22.07 2.62 -15.31
N GLU A 78 -21.80 1.58 -14.53
CA GLU A 78 -21.49 1.67 -13.10
C GLU A 78 -19.98 1.78 -12.85
N ALA A 79 -19.62 2.28 -11.68
CA ALA A 79 -18.27 2.21 -11.12
C ALA A 79 -18.34 1.51 -9.76
N PHE A 80 -17.23 1.45 -9.02
CA PHE A 80 -17.21 0.80 -7.71
C PHE A 80 -16.29 1.53 -6.73
N SER A 81 -16.73 1.69 -5.47
CA SER A 81 -15.94 2.37 -4.43
C SER A 81 -15.44 3.76 -4.90
N ASP A 82 -14.23 4.18 -4.55
CA ASP A 82 -13.69 5.52 -4.89
C ASP A 82 -13.67 5.80 -6.41
N THR A 83 -13.71 4.78 -7.27
CA THR A 83 -13.76 5.00 -8.73
C THR A 83 -15.04 5.71 -9.19
N PHE A 84 -16.11 5.72 -8.38
CA PHE A 84 -17.25 6.60 -8.60
C PHE A 84 -16.82 8.07 -8.60
N ILE A 85 -16.09 8.47 -7.56
CA ILE A 85 -15.61 9.84 -7.38
C ILE A 85 -14.59 10.19 -8.47
N TYR A 86 -13.66 9.28 -8.78
CA TYR A 86 -12.64 9.52 -9.81
C TYR A 86 -13.27 9.71 -11.19
N ARG A 87 -14.33 8.96 -11.50
CA ARG A 87 -15.08 9.10 -12.74
C ARG A 87 -15.80 10.43 -12.81
N ASP A 88 -16.40 10.88 -11.72
CA ASP A 88 -17.10 12.16 -11.68
C ASP A 88 -16.13 13.34 -11.77
N TRP A 89 -14.95 13.24 -11.15
CA TRP A 89 -13.85 14.19 -11.36
C TRP A 89 -13.38 14.24 -12.82
N ALA A 90 -13.18 13.09 -13.46
CA ALA A 90 -12.79 13.03 -14.86
C ALA A 90 -13.87 13.62 -15.79
N ARG A 91 -15.15 13.35 -15.52
CA ARG A 91 -16.30 13.95 -16.23
C ARG A 91 -16.34 15.47 -16.06
N ALA A 92 -16.04 15.97 -14.86
CA ALA A 92 -16.01 17.40 -14.54
C ALA A 92 -14.76 18.11 -15.09
N GLY A 93 -13.84 17.40 -15.74
CA GLY A 93 -12.57 17.94 -16.22
C GLY A 93 -11.64 18.37 -15.07
N PHE A 94 -11.77 17.74 -13.91
CA PHE A 94 -11.05 18.07 -12.67
C PHE A 94 -11.28 19.50 -12.16
N ASN A 95 -12.35 20.15 -12.62
CA ASN A 95 -12.78 21.45 -12.15
C ASN A 95 -13.91 21.29 -11.10
N GLU A 96 -13.65 21.75 -9.89
CA GLU A 96 -14.60 21.69 -8.77
C GLU A 96 -15.90 22.43 -9.06
N ALA A 97 -15.86 23.51 -9.86
CA ALA A 97 -17.05 24.27 -10.23
C ALA A 97 -18.05 23.45 -11.08
N ASN A 98 -17.60 22.36 -11.68
CA ASN A 98 -18.42 21.46 -12.50
C ASN A 98 -18.95 20.25 -11.70
N LEU A 99 -18.59 20.11 -10.42
CA LEU A 99 -19.08 19.03 -9.57
C LEU A 99 -20.44 19.38 -8.97
N SER A 100 -21.34 18.40 -8.92
CA SER A 100 -22.63 18.53 -8.23
C SER A 100 -22.53 18.37 -6.71
N GLY A 101 -21.36 17.96 -6.20
CA GLY A 101 -21.07 17.75 -4.79
C GLY A 101 -19.90 16.79 -4.60
N GLY A 102 -19.53 16.54 -3.33
CA GLY A 102 -18.45 15.64 -2.94
C GLY A 102 -17.07 16.30 -2.91
N PRO A 103 -16.01 15.50 -2.67
CA PRO A 103 -14.66 16.03 -2.47
C PRO A 103 -14.08 16.67 -3.73
N SER A 104 -13.21 17.66 -3.53
CA SER A 104 -12.37 18.21 -4.59
C SER A 104 -11.41 17.15 -5.14
N PRO A 105 -11.11 17.11 -6.45
CA PRO A 105 -10.07 16.25 -7.01
C PRO A 105 -8.67 16.58 -6.47
N TRP A 106 -8.49 17.78 -5.92
CA TRP A 106 -7.22 18.28 -5.38
C TRP A 106 -6.93 17.77 -3.95
N VAL A 107 -7.76 16.86 -3.42
CA VAL A 107 -7.44 16.04 -2.24
C VAL A 107 -6.28 15.08 -2.51
N TYR A 108 -5.98 14.79 -3.78
CA TYR A 108 -4.82 14.04 -4.22
C TYR A 108 -3.77 14.96 -4.85
N PRO A 109 -2.48 14.60 -4.74
CA PRO A 109 -1.45 15.30 -5.50
C PRO A 109 -1.64 15.10 -7.02
N ILE A 110 -1.19 16.08 -7.79
CA ILE A 110 -1.63 16.31 -9.18
C ILE A 110 -1.41 15.12 -10.13
N LEU A 111 -0.40 14.27 -9.93
CA LEU A 111 -0.19 13.12 -10.82
C LEU A 111 -1.26 12.04 -10.66
N ALA A 112 -2.04 12.05 -9.58
CA ALA A 112 -3.18 11.17 -9.42
C ALA A 112 -4.27 11.41 -10.47
N LEU A 113 -4.35 12.63 -11.02
CA LEU A 113 -5.33 12.97 -12.05
C LEU A 113 -5.03 12.26 -13.38
N ILE A 114 -3.78 11.88 -13.64
CA ILE A 114 -3.37 11.21 -14.88
C ILE A 114 -4.09 9.86 -15.06
N PRO A 115 -3.96 8.87 -14.14
CA PRO A 115 -4.68 7.61 -14.31
C PRO A 115 -6.19 7.80 -14.31
N MET A 116 -6.73 8.77 -13.57
CA MET A 116 -8.17 9.08 -13.62
C MET A 116 -8.58 9.58 -15.02
N ALA A 117 -7.79 10.46 -15.62
CA ALA A 117 -8.01 10.96 -16.98
C ALA A 117 -7.89 9.83 -18.01
N LEU A 118 -6.88 8.96 -17.89
CA LEU A 118 -6.69 7.81 -18.77
C LEU A 118 -7.88 6.84 -18.72
N ALA A 119 -8.42 6.56 -17.54
CA ALA A 119 -9.65 5.77 -17.40
C ALA A 119 -10.87 6.46 -18.02
N GLY A 120 -10.91 7.80 -18.03
CA GLY A 120 -11.98 8.60 -18.61
C GLY A 120 -11.93 8.79 -20.13
N LEU A 121 -10.84 8.42 -20.81
CA LEU A 121 -10.64 8.69 -22.25
C LEU A 121 -11.72 8.09 -23.14
N ALA A 122 -12.23 6.91 -22.79
CA ALA A 122 -13.29 6.23 -23.54
C ALA A 122 -14.70 6.61 -23.05
N GLY A 123 -14.82 7.73 -22.34
CA GLY A 123 -16.04 8.15 -21.68
C GLY A 123 -16.27 7.42 -20.34
N PRO A 124 -17.37 7.73 -19.66
CA PRO A 124 -17.53 7.31 -18.28
C PRO A 124 -18.07 5.90 -18.06
N GLY A 125 -18.69 5.28 -19.08
CA GLY A 125 -19.15 3.89 -19.01
C GLY A 125 -18.00 2.90 -18.75
N PRO A 126 -16.97 2.86 -19.60
CA PRO A 126 -15.83 1.93 -19.45
C PRO A 126 -14.83 2.34 -18.36
N PHE A 127 -15.06 3.42 -17.62
CA PHE A 127 -14.11 3.99 -16.67
C PHE A 127 -13.56 2.96 -15.68
N PHE A 128 -14.45 2.21 -15.03
CA PHE A 128 -14.04 1.23 -14.01
C PHE A 128 -13.23 0.07 -14.60
N PHE A 129 -13.65 -0.46 -15.76
CA PHE A 129 -12.87 -1.45 -16.48
C PHE A 129 -11.47 -0.95 -16.84
N LEU A 130 -11.34 0.25 -17.40
CA LEU A 130 -10.04 0.83 -17.78
C LEU A 130 -9.15 1.09 -16.55
N TRP A 131 -9.74 1.50 -15.43
CA TRP A 131 -9.04 1.63 -14.15
C TRP A 131 -8.45 0.29 -13.67
N VAL A 132 -9.25 -0.76 -13.67
CA VAL A 132 -8.84 -2.12 -13.28
C VAL A 132 -7.81 -2.69 -14.28
N LEU A 133 -7.94 -2.37 -15.56
CA LEU A 133 -6.98 -2.75 -16.60
C LEU A 133 -5.61 -2.10 -16.37
N MET A 134 -5.54 -0.80 -16.07
CA MET A 134 -4.29 -0.13 -15.72
C MET A 134 -3.65 -0.76 -14.48
N THR A 135 -4.46 -1.02 -13.44
CA THR A 135 -4.00 -1.71 -12.22
C THR A 135 -3.42 -3.08 -12.54
N THR A 136 -4.08 -3.84 -13.41
CA THR A 136 -3.62 -5.16 -13.88
C THR A 136 -2.30 -5.06 -14.63
N ILE A 137 -2.16 -4.09 -15.54
CA ILE A 137 -0.93 -3.88 -16.31
C ILE A 137 0.24 -3.54 -15.38
N LEU A 138 0.03 -2.66 -14.39
CA LEU A 138 1.06 -2.29 -13.42
C LEU A 138 1.46 -3.48 -12.54
N ASN A 139 0.51 -4.30 -12.10
CA ASN A 139 0.81 -5.54 -11.38
C ASN A 139 1.64 -6.51 -12.24
N GLY A 140 1.29 -6.66 -13.52
CA GLY A 140 2.05 -7.51 -14.47
C GLY A 140 3.47 -6.99 -14.67
N TRP A 141 3.64 -5.67 -14.81
CA TRP A 141 4.95 -5.03 -14.87
C TRP A 141 5.78 -5.28 -13.60
N ALA A 142 5.15 -5.16 -12.42
CA ALA A 142 5.80 -5.41 -11.15
C ALA A 142 6.29 -6.85 -10.99
N LEU A 143 5.45 -7.84 -11.31
CA LEU A 143 5.86 -9.24 -11.25
C LEU A 143 6.94 -9.58 -12.27
N THR A 144 6.83 -9.02 -13.48
CA THR A 144 7.83 -9.20 -14.53
C THR A 144 9.18 -8.63 -14.11
N LYS A 145 9.18 -7.46 -13.46
CA LYS A 145 10.40 -6.85 -12.94
C LYS A 145 10.99 -7.64 -11.77
N LEU A 146 10.16 -8.00 -10.79
CA LEU A 146 10.55 -8.73 -9.58
C LEU A 146 11.20 -10.08 -9.90
N THR A 147 10.65 -10.81 -10.87
CA THR A 147 11.12 -12.15 -11.25
C THR A 147 12.12 -12.14 -12.42
N GLU A 148 12.50 -10.96 -12.91
CA GLU A 148 13.30 -10.80 -14.14
C GLU A 148 12.75 -11.57 -15.35
N ARG A 149 11.45 -11.45 -15.60
CA ARG A 149 10.69 -12.20 -16.61
C ARG A 149 10.68 -13.71 -16.33
N GLY A 150 10.66 -14.10 -15.05
CA GLY A 150 10.68 -15.49 -14.62
C GLY A 150 12.06 -16.16 -14.60
N ARG A 151 13.14 -15.43 -14.92
CA ARG A 151 14.51 -15.99 -14.85
C ARG A 151 14.98 -16.18 -13.40
N LYS A 152 14.54 -15.29 -12.50
CA LYS A 152 14.89 -15.33 -11.08
C LYS A 152 13.90 -16.21 -10.30
N GLN A 153 14.12 -17.53 -10.33
CA GLN A 153 13.24 -18.53 -9.71
C GLN A 153 13.05 -18.29 -8.19
N GLU A 154 14.10 -17.85 -7.50
CA GLU A 154 14.08 -17.51 -6.07
C GLU A 154 13.12 -16.36 -5.71
N ALA A 155 12.74 -15.52 -6.69
CA ALA A 155 11.79 -14.42 -6.49
C ALA A 155 10.32 -14.83 -6.75
N ILE A 156 10.07 -16.04 -7.27
CA ILE A 156 8.71 -16.53 -7.54
C ILE A 156 7.85 -16.64 -6.27
N PRO A 157 8.37 -17.12 -5.12
CA PRO A 157 7.60 -17.10 -3.87
C PRO A 157 7.17 -15.69 -3.45
N ALA A 158 8.02 -14.68 -3.63
CA ALA A 158 7.67 -13.28 -3.35
C ALA A 158 6.60 -12.75 -4.33
N ALA A 159 6.67 -13.15 -5.60
CA ALA A 159 5.65 -12.82 -6.59
C ALA A 159 4.29 -13.47 -6.28
N TRP A 160 4.29 -14.71 -5.77
CA TRP A 160 3.06 -15.36 -5.28
C TRP A 160 2.50 -14.68 -4.03
N TRP A 161 3.37 -14.30 -3.09
CA TRP A 161 2.95 -13.53 -1.94
C TRP A 161 2.25 -12.24 -2.37
N TRP A 162 2.83 -11.50 -3.33
CA TRP A 162 2.22 -10.30 -3.90
C TRP A 162 0.86 -10.59 -4.54
N LEU A 163 0.74 -11.65 -5.35
CA LEU A 163 -0.53 -12.04 -5.97
C LEU A 163 -1.62 -12.38 -4.95
N VAL A 164 -1.26 -13.18 -3.94
CA VAL A 164 -2.19 -13.58 -2.86
C VAL A 164 -2.58 -12.37 -2.02
N PHE A 165 -1.61 -11.50 -1.69
CA PHE A 165 -1.88 -10.25 -0.99
C PHE A 165 -2.87 -9.37 -1.78
N THR A 166 -2.63 -9.15 -3.06
CA THR A 166 -3.52 -8.38 -3.94
C THR A 166 -4.92 -9.02 -4.03
N LEU A 167 -5.02 -10.35 -4.06
CA LEU A 167 -6.30 -11.05 -4.02
C LEU A 167 -7.03 -10.84 -2.69
N LEU A 168 -6.33 -10.95 -1.56
CA LEU A 168 -6.89 -10.76 -0.20
C LEU A 168 -7.36 -9.32 0.05
N MET A 169 -6.64 -8.34 -0.52
CA MET A 169 -7.09 -6.95 -0.51
C MET A 169 -8.41 -6.76 -1.26
N GLY A 170 -8.76 -7.66 -2.17
CA GLY A 170 -10.00 -7.62 -2.93
C GLY A 170 -10.16 -6.29 -3.66
N TRP A 171 -11.37 -5.74 -3.60
CA TRP A 171 -11.69 -4.47 -4.27
C TRP A 171 -10.96 -3.25 -3.69
N LEU A 172 -10.48 -3.31 -2.45
CA LEU A 172 -9.67 -2.24 -1.88
C LEU A 172 -8.39 -2.02 -2.70
N GLY A 173 -7.81 -3.09 -3.22
CA GLY A 173 -6.62 -3.06 -4.08
C GLY A 173 -6.87 -2.67 -5.53
N PHE A 174 -8.12 -2.71 -6.03
CA PHE A 174 -8.44 -2.46 -7.43
C PHE A 174 -9.31 -1.23 -7.70
N ALA A 175 -9.97 -0.69 -6.67
CA ALA A 175 -10.86 0.46 -6.80
C ALA A 175 -10.31 1.73 -6.12
N ARG A 176 -9.01 1.77 -5.81
CA ARG A 176 -8.32 2.90 -5.17
C ARG A 176 -6.99 3.21 -5.83
N VAL A 177 -6.51 4.43 -5.64
CA VAL A 177 -5.19 4.90 -6.11
C VAL A 177 -4.03 4.03 -5.56
N ASP A 178 -4.22 3.39 -4.40
CA ASP A 178 -3.25 2.46 -3.82
C ASP A 178 -2.93 1.29 -4.75
N GLY A 179 -3.94 0.79 -5.48
CA GLY A 179 -3.79 -0.26 -6.48
C GLY A 179 -2.83 0.08 -7.61
N LEU A 180 -2.71 1.36 -7.94
CA LEU A 180 -1.79 1.85 -8.97
C LEU A 180 -0.40 2.15 -8.39
N THR A 181 -0.34 2.77 -7.20
CA THR A 181 0.94 3.19 -6.61
C THR A 181 1.74 2.03 -6.03
N ALA A 182 1.10 1.04 -5.42
CA ALA A 182 1.77 -0.10 -4.81
C ALA A 182 2.62 -0.94 -5.79
N PRO A 183 2.14 -1.33 -7.00
CA PRO A 183 2.99 -2.02 -7.97
C PRO A 183 4.15 -1.15 -8.49
N ILE A 184 3.98 0.17 -8.60
CA ILE A 184 5.07 1.09 -8.97
C ILE A 184 6.15 1.06 -7.87
N VAL A 185 5.74 1.10 -6.60
CA VAL A 185 6.64 1.00 -5.44
C VAL A 185 7.35 -0.35 -5.43
N LEU A 186 6.66 -1.46 -5.72
CA LEU A 186 7.30 -2.78 -5.82
C LEU A 186 8.39 -2.81 -6.91
N VAL A 187 8.17 -2.17 -8.05
CA VAL A 187 9.20 -2.04 -9.09
C VAL A 187 10.37 -1.18 -8.62
N ALA A 188 10.10 -0.08 -7.91
CA ALA A 188 11.14 0.76 -7.34
C ALA A 188 12.00 -0.03 -6.33
N LEU A 189 11.38 -0.83 -5.47
CA LEU A 189 12.06 -1.71 -4.52
C LEU A 189 12.88 -2.80 -5.23
N ALA A 190 12.38 -3.34 -6.35
CA ALA A 190 13.13 -4.29 -7.17
C ALA A 190 14.36 -3.68 -7.86
N TYR A 191 14.39 -2.36 -8.08
CA TYR A 191 15.62 -1.63 -8.43
C TYR A 191 16.50 -1.38 -7.21
N GLY A 192 15.88 -1.05 -6.07
CA GLY A 192 16.48 -0.95 -4.75
C GLY A 192 17.74 -0.08 -4.72
N VAL A 193 18.68 -0.47 -3.85
CA VAL A 193 19.99 0.20 -3.71
C VAL A 193 20.92 0.00 -4.91
N GLY A 194 20.61 -0.95 -5.80
CA GLY A 194 21.41 -1.23 -7.00
C GLY A 194 21.24 -0.16 -8.09
N ARG A 195 20.07 0.50 -8.15
CA ARG A 195 19.80 1.63 -9.07
C ARG A 195 19.03 2.74 -8.35
N PRO A 196 19.68 3.44 -7.41
CA PRO A 196 19.00 4.34 -6.48
C PRO A 196 18.33 5.51 -7.18
N PHE A 197 18.90 6.03 -8.28
CA PHE A 197 18.27 7.11 -9.06
C PHE A 197 16.93 6.67 -9.67
N ILE A 198 16.89 5.53 -10.36
CA ILE A 198 15.66 5.01 -10.99
C ILE A 198 14.60 4.68 -9.94
N ALA A 199 15.01 4.00 -8.86
CA ALA A 199 14.11 3.70 -7.74
C ALA A 199 13.51 5.00 -7.17
N SER A 200 14.32 6.03 -7.00
CA SER A 200 13.89 7.32 -6.45
C SER A 200 12.97 8.10 -7.39
N VAL A 201 13.21 8.08 -8.70
CA VAL A 201 12.28 8.68 -9.69
C VAL A 201 10.91 8.03 -9.62
N LEU A 202 10.86 6.69 -9.55
CA LEU A 202 9.61 5.94 -9.44
C LEU A 202 8.89 6.24 -8.11
N LEU A 203 9.63 6.26 -6.99
CA LEU A 203 9.05 6.60 -5.68
C LEU A 203 8.58 8.05 -5.61
N ALA A 204 9.31 9.00 -6.18
CA ALA A 204 8.91 10.40 -6.25
C ALA A 204 7.66 10.58 -7.13
N ALA A 205 7.61 9.92 -8.29
CA ALA A 205 6.42 9.95 -9.15
C ALA A 205 5.21 9.32 -8.45
N ALA A 206 5.39 8.17 -7.78
CA ALA A 206 4.35 7.54 -6.99
C ALA A 206 3.91 8.42 -5.79
N THR A 207 4.84 9.17 -5.19
CA THR A 207 4.56 10.14 -4.12
C THR A 207 3.66 11.27 -4.60
N TRP A 208 3.90 11.77 -5.81
CA TRP A 208 3.05 12.78 -6.46
C TRP A 208 1.71 12.23 -6.98
N VAL A 209 1.50 10.91 -6.93
CA VAL A 209 0.20 10.27 -7.11
C VAL A 209 -0.48 10.05 -5.76
N LYS A 210 0.26 9.62 -4.73
CA LYS A 210 -0.23 9.44 -3.37
C LYS A 210 0.93 9.56 -2.39
N VAL A 211 0.74 10.17 -1.22
CA VAL A 211 1.86 10.58 -0.35
C VAL A 211 2.67 9.42 0.29
N TRP A 212 2.06 8.26 0.56
CA TRP A 212 2.69 7.17 1.34
C TRP A 212 4.05 6.63 0.82
N PRO A 213 4.35 6.57 -0.50
CA PRO A 213 5.66 6.16 -1.03
C PRO A 213 6.81 7.07 -0.59
N ALA A 214 6.54 8.27 -0.08
CA ALA A 214 7.55 9.14 0.51
C ALA A 214 8.28 8.44 1.66
N ALA A 215 7.58 7.67 2.49
CA ALA A 215 8.19 6.91 3.57
C ALA A 215 9.16 5.84 3.04
N VAL A 216 8.82 5.19 1.93
CA VAL A 216 9.71 4.22 1.26
C VAL A 216 10.93 4.93 0.67
N MET A 217 10.76 6.14 0.13
CA MET A 217 11.86 6.96 -0.37
C MET A 217 12.82 7.38 0.76
N LEU A 218 12.29 7.72 1.95
CA LEU A 218 13.09 8.00 3.14
C LEU A 218 13.86 6.76 3.62
N ALA A 219 13.22 5.59 3.63
CA ALA A 219 13.90 4.33 3.95
C ALA A 219 15.03 4.03 2.95
N LEU A 220 14.80 4.23 1.65
CA LEU A 220 15.83 4.10 0.62
C LEU A 220 16.97 5.09 0.87
N PHE A 221 16.66 6.37 1.15
CA PHE A 221 17.65 7.41 1.45
C PHE A 221 18.55 7.02 2.63
N ALA A 222 18.00 6.40 3.67
CA ALA A 222 18.75 5.98 4.85
C ALA A 222 19.83 4.92 4.53
N VAL A 223 19.53 3.99 3.63
CA VAL A 223 20.38 2.82 3.35
C VAL A 223 21.29 2.96 2.12
N VAL A 224 21.01 3.88 1.20
CA VAL A 224 21.86 4.06 0.01
C VAL A 224 23.18 4.75 0.36
N LYS A 225 24.26 4.33 -0.31
CA LYS A 225 25.57 4.97 -0.17
C LYS A 225 25.60 6.38 -0.76
N ASN A 226 25.04 6.56 -1.96
CA ASN A 226 25.01 7.84 -2.66
C ASN A 226 23.64 8.52 -2.56
N ARG A 227 23.44 9.23 -1.45
CA ARG A 227 22.21 9.96 -1.13
C ARG A 227 21.89 11.07 -2.12
N LEU A 228 22.90 11.64 -2.79
CA LEU A 228 22.71 12.69 -3.79
C LEU A 228 21.83 12.22 -4.96
N LEU A 229 21.93 10.95 -5.37
CA LEU A 229 21.08 10.40 -6.43
C LEU A 229 19.60 10.38 -6.06
N VAL A 230 19.28 10.15 -4.78
CA VAL A 230 17.90 10.15 -4.29
C VAL A 230 17.34 11.57 -4.27
N VAL A 231 18.14 12.53 -3.77
CA VAL A 231 17.77 13.94 -3.73
C VAL A 231 17.59 14.50 -5.14
N LEU A 232 18.55 14.27 -6.05
CA LEU A 232 18.46 14.74 -7.44
C LEU A 232 17.24 14.15 -8.16
N ALA A 233 16.95 12.86 -7.97
CA ALA A 233 15.75 12.26 -8.53
C ALA A 233 14.47 12.92 -7.99
N GLY A 234 14.37 13.12 -6.67
CA GLY A 234 13.21 13.77 -6.05
C GLY A 234 13.01 15.20 -6.53
N VAL A 235 14.09 15.99 -6.59
CA VAL A 235 14.07 17.38 -7.10
C VAL A 235 13.69 17.41 -8.58
N ALA A 236 14.33 16.58 -9.41
CA ALA A 236 14.06 16.54 -10.85
C ALA A 236 12.61 16.14 -11.15
N THR A 237 12.11 15.08 -10.50
CA THR A 237 10.70 14.66 -10.66
C THR A 237 9.74 15.76 -10.18
N SER A 238 10.00 16.40 -9.04
CA SER A 238 9.15 17.48 -8.54
C SER A 238 9.18 18.71 -9.44
N ALA A 239 10.33 19.07 -10.01
CA ALA A 239 10.44 20.17 -10.97
C ALA A 239 9.61 19.89 -12.24
N VAL A 240 9.63 18.64 -12.75
CA VAL A 240 8.76 18.22 -13.86
C VAL A 240 7.29 18.34 -13.47
N VAL A 241 6.90 17.91 -12.27
CA VAL A 241 5.51 18.00 -11.79
C VAL A 241 5.06 19.46 -11.70
N VAL A 242 5.89 20.35 -11.16
CA VAL A 242 5.60 21.78 -11.08
C VAL A 242 5.47 22.39 -12.48
N ALA A 243 6.33 22.01 -13.42
CA ALA A 243 6.24 22.48 -14.81
C ALA A 243 4.96 21.99 -15.50
N LEU A 244 4.57 20.73 -15.30
CA LEU A 244 3.30 20.18 -15.81
C LEU A 244 2.11 20.92 -15.19
N ALA A 245 2.13 21.20 -13.89
CA ALA A 245 1.10 21.98 -13.22
C ALA A 245 1.01 23.41 -13.77
N ALA A 246 2.14 24.06 -14.05
CA ALA A 246 2.18 25.38 -14.67
C ALA A 246 1.54 25.37 -16.07
N ALA A 247 1.82 24.35 -16.87
CA ALA A 247 1.26 24.21 -18.22
C ALA A 247 -0.27 24.09 -18.25
N VAL A 248 -0.89 23.60 -17.16
CA VAL A 248 -2.35 23.44 -17.04
C VAL A 248 -2.99 24.45 -16.08
N GLY A 249 -2.24 25.47 -15.63
CA GLY A 249 -2.74 26.48 -14.67
C GLY A 249 -3.04 25.94 -13.26
N GLY A 250 -2.52 24.76 -12.90
CA GLY A 250 -2.77 24.06 -11.64
C GLY A 250 -1.82 24.38 -10.49
N VAL A 251 -0.87 25.31 -10.66
CA VAL A 251 0.19 25.61 -9.66
C VAL A 251 -0.40 26.02 -8.31
N SER A 252 -1.44 26.86 -8.30
CA SER A 252 -2.09 27.34 -7.08
C SER A 252 -2.73 26.22 -6.26
N LYS A 253 -2.98 25.06 -6.86
CA LYS A 253 -3.62 23.91 -6.22
C LYS A 253 -2.66 22.76 -5.88
N LEU A 254 -1.38 22.89 -6.21
CA LEU A 254 -0.38 21.82 -6.05
C LEU A 254 -0.30 21.25 -4.63
N LEU A 255 -0.52 22.09 -3.62
CA LEU A 255 -0.39 21.73 -2.20
C LEU A 255 -1.74 21.60 -1.48
N ASN A 256 -2.87 21.71 -2.19
CA ASN A 256 -4.20 21.62 -1.58
C ASN A 256 -4.42 20.29 -0.86
N PHE A 257 -3.80 19.21 -1.33
CA PHE A 257 -3.88 17.90 -0.68
C PHE A 257 -3.28 17.90 0.74
N LEU A 258 -2.42 18.87 1.10
CA LEU A 258 -1.89 18.98 2.47
C LEU A 258 -2.91 19.61 3.42
N THR A 259 -3.66 20.61 2.94
CA THR A 259 -4.64 21.33 3.77
C THR A 259 -5.98 20.60 3.81
N GLN A 260 -6.42 19.97 2.72
CA GLN A 260 -7.67 19.21 2.66
C GLN A 260 -7.66 17.91 3.50
N GLN A 261 -6.51 17.51 4.04
CA GLN A 261 -6.40 16.42 5.02
C GLN A 261 -6.52 16.91 6.47
N GLY A 262 -6.25 18.21 6.73
CA GLY A 262 -6.21 18.79 8.08
C GLY A 262 -7.58 18.98 8.73
N ASP A 263 -8.63 19.18 7.92
CA ASP A 263 -10.00 19.40 8.40
C ASP A 263 -10.77 18.09 8.71
N ARG A 264 -10.05 16.96 8.77
CA ARG A 264 -10.66 15.66 9.07
C ARG A 264 -10.85 15.52 10.58
N GLY A 265 -12.07 15.14 10.98
CA GLY A 265 -12.32 14.62 12.32
C GLY A 265 -11.76 13.21 12.48
N MET A 266 -12.01 12.63 13.66
CA MET A 266 -11.48 11.31 14.02
C MET A 266 -12.04 10.21 13.11
N GLN A 267 -11.18 9.66 12.27
CA GLN A 267 -11.51 8.56 11.36
C GLN A 267 -11.92 7.31 12.15
N LEU A 268 -12.92 6.58 11.66
CA LEU A 268 -13.42 5.36 12.28
C LEU A 268 -12.30 4.35 12.59
N GLU A 269 -11.33 4.22 11.70
CA GLU A 269 -10.26 3.22 11.76
C GLU A 269 -9.03 3.70 12.55
N ALA A 270 -8.98 4.97 12.98
CA ALA A 270 -7.83 5.47 13.70
C ALA A 270 -7.77 4.89 15.12
N THR A 271 -6.56 4.49 15.56
CA THR A 271 -6.36 3.86 16.87
C THR A 271 -6.91 4.71 18.01
N PHE A 272 -6.68 6.03 17.97
CA PHE A 272 -7.15 6.97 18.99
C PHE A 272 -8.68 7.15 19.00
N THR A 273 -9.38 6.75 17.93
CA THR A 273 -10.85 6.79 17.84
C THR A 273 -11.53 5.67 18.61
N THR A 274 -10.81 4.58 18.91
CA THR A 274 -11.36 3.34 19.50
C THR A 274 -12.28 3.57 20.72
N PRO A 275 -11.94 4.44 21.70
CA PRO A 275 -12.83 4.69 22.83
C PRO A 275 -14.20 5.24 22.41
N TRP A 276 -14.22 6.24 21.53
CA TRP A 276 -15.47 6.84 21.03
C TRP A 276 -16.24 5.91 20.10
N LEU A 277 -15.53 5.04 19.36
CA LEU A 277 -16.17 4.00 18.56
C LEU A 277 -16.99 3.06 19.45
N TRP A 278 -16.42 2.58 20.56
CA TRP A 278 -17.15 1.74 21.51
C TRP A 278 -18.29 2.48 22.20
N LEU A 279 -18.08 3.74 22.60
CA LEU A 279 -19.16 4.56 23.14
C LEU A 279 -20.31 4.74 22.14
N SER A 280 -20.00 4.91 20.85
CA SER A 280 -21.02 4.94 19.80
C SER A 280 -21.77 3.62 19.67
N VAL A 281 -21.09 2.48 19.72
CA VAL A 281 -21.72 1.15 19.66
C VAL A 281 -22.62 0.89 20.87
N LEU A 282 -22.16 1.32 22.06
CA LEU A 282 -22.91 1.19 23.31
C LEU A 282 -23.98 2.27 23.50
N ASN A 283 -24.13 3.18 22.53
CA ASN A 283 -25.04 4.31 22.57
C ASN A 283 -24.87 5.17 23.84
N ALA A 284 -23.62 5.38 24.24
CA ALA A 284 -23.21 6.04 25.47
C ALA A 284 -22.35 7.28 25.19
N GLY A 285 -22.33 8.20 26.15
CA GLY A 285 -21.40 9.35 26.13
C GLY A 285 -21.55 10.28 24.92
N GLY A 286 -22.72 10.32 24.28
CA GLY A 286 -23.00 11.20 23.13
C GLY A 286 -22.14 10.92 21.89
N SER A 287 -21.48 9.75 21.82
CA SER A 287 -20.61 9.41 20.70
C SER A 287 -21.41 8.80 19.55
N ARG A 288 -21.07 9.12 18.30
CA ARG A 288 -21.75 8.59 17.12
C ARG A 288 -20.80 8.38 15.93
N MET A 289 -21.02 7.30 15.20
CA MET A 289 -20.46 7.08 13.87
C MET A 289 -21.29 7.83 12.81
N TYR A 290 -20.64 8.47 11.85
CA TYR A 290 -21.31 9.10 10.72
C TYR A 290 -20.40 9.11 9.48
N MET A 291 -21.03 9.15 8.29
CA MET A 291 -20.32 9.35 7.04
C MET A 291 -20.20 10.85 6.76
N ASN A 292 -18.98 11.37 6.69
CA ASN A 292 -18.73 12.70 6.16
C ASN A 292 -18.64 12.62 4.64
N THR A 293 -19.66 13.16 3.96
CA THR A 293 -19.80 13.11 2.50
C THR A 293 -18.88 14.09 1.77
N ASP A 294 -18.43 15.15 2.43
CA ASP A 294 -17.57 16.18 1.82
C ASP A 294 -16.17 15.65 1.53
N ILE A 295 -15.73 14.66 2.31
CA ILE A 295 -14.42 14.02 2.17
C ILE A 295 -14.51 12.50 1.99
N ASN A 296 -15.72 11.96 1.83
CA ASN A 296 -16.03 10.54 1.70
C ASN A 296 -15.31 9.65 2.74
N SER A 297 -15.60 9.87 4.02
CA SER A 297 -14.91 9.21 5.12
C SER A 297 -15.84 8.94 6.31
N MET A 298 -15.74 7.72 6.85
CA MET A 298 -16.38 7.34 8.10
C MET A 298 -15.64 7.96 9.28
N GLN A 299 -16.37 8.68 10.11
CA GLN A 299 -15.84 9.37 11.27
C GLN A 299 -16.64 9.03 12.53
N VAL A 300 -16.01 9.29 13.68
CA VAL A 300 -16.65 9.21 14.98
C VAL A 300 -16.58 10.58 15.65
N ASP A 301 -17.72 11.04 16.11
CA ASP A 301 -17.86 12.28 16.87
C ASP A 301 -18.34 12.00 18.30
N GLY A 302 -18.11 12.95 19.21
CA GLY A 302 -18.46 12.87 20.63
C GLY A 302 -17.72 13.91 21.49
N PRO A 303 -17.95 13.93 22.80
CA PRO A 303 -17.23 14.82 23.71
C PRO A 303 -15.71 14.61 23.64
N GLY A 304 -14.95 15.66 23.38
CA GLY A 304 -13.47 15.64 23.37
C GLY A 304 -12.84 15.15 22.06
N THR A 305 -13.62 14.70 21.07
CA THR A 305 -13.09 14.23 19.77
C THR A 305 -12.34 15.32 19.03
N ALA A 306 -12.83 16.56 19.05
CA ALA A 306 -12.17 17.70 18.41
C ALA A 306 -10.75 17.96 18.96
N VAL A 307 -10.58 17.86 20.29
CA VAL A 307 -9.27 18.02 20.94
C VAL A 307 -8.36 16.85 20.56
N MET A 308 -8.87 15.61 20.66
CA MET A 308 -8.09 14.43 20.29
C MET A 308 -7.67 14.48 18.82
N SER A 309 -8.54 14.89 17.91
CA SER A 309 -8.25 15.03 16.47
C SER A 309 -7.04 15.95 16.21
N VAL A 310 -6.96 17.08 16.93
CA VAL A 310 -5.80 17.98 16.86
C VAL A 310 -4.55 17.34 17.47
N LEU A 311 -4.70 16.62 18.59
CA LEU A 311 -3.57 15.97 19.29
C LEU A 311 -3.01 14.74 18.54
N MET A 312 -3.79 14.09 17.69
CA MET A 312 -3.33 12.91 16.94
C MET A 312 -2.08 13.21 16.10
N GLN A 313 -1.98 14.41 15.53
CA GLN A 313 -0.84 14.79 14.70
C GLN A 313 0.48 14.92 15.51
N PRO A 314 0.56 15.70 16.60
CA PRO A 314 1.75 15.74 17.44
C PRO A 314 2.02 14.41 18.17
N LEU A 315 0.98 13.67 18.57
CA LEU A 315 1.16 12.33 19.17
C LEU A 315 1.80 11.34 18.19
N LEU A 316 1.43 11.39 16.91
CA LEU A 316 2.08 10.59 15.87
C LEU A 316 3.56 10.94 15.71
N ILE A 317 3.90 12.25 15.75
CA ILE A 317 5.30 12.70 15.69
C ILE A 317 6.06 12.17 16.90
N LEU A 318 5.51 12.32 18.11
CA LEU A 318 6.13 11.81 19.33
C LEU A 318 6.33 10.29 19.31
N ALA A 319 5.37 9.53 18.76
CA ALA A 319 5.49 8.08 18.65
C ALA A 319 6.54 7.62 17.61
N ALA A 320 6.92 8.50 16.68
CA ALA A 320 7.88 8.21 15.62
C ALA A 320 9.32 8.63 15.96
N LEU A 321 9.53 9.37 17.06
CA LEU A 321 10.83 9.78 17.61
C LEU A 321 11.36 8.75 18.61
#